data_AF-A0A5K7YTV9-F1
#
_entry.id   AF-A0A5K7YTV9-F1
#
_cell.length_a   1.000
_cell.length_b   1.000
_cell.length_c   1.000
_cell.angle_alpha   90.00
_cell.angle_beta   90.00
_cell.angle_gamma   90.00
#
_symmetry.space_group_name_H-M   'P 1'
#
loop_
_entity.id
_entity.type
_entity.pdbx_description
1 polymer ?
#
loop_
_entity_poly.entity_id
_entity_poly.type
_entity_poly.pdbx_seq_one_letter_code
_entity_poly.pdbx_strand_id
1 'polypeptide(L)' 'MNKFQAMAQIMILLNQDQLLKPGSQAYKTVRKMVSDTIDRLGPEAALAQVMDKKTHLLEEIKILCMWHKSTGKRPSVKL' A
#
# COMPACT_ATOMS: atom_id res chain seq x y z
N MET A 1 8.64 -17.66 0.63
CA MET A 1 8.53 -16.42 1.42
C MET A 1 7.24 -16.47 2.24
N ASN A 2 7.26 -16.08 3.51
CA ASN A 2 6.03 -16.03 4.32
C ASN A 2 5.31 -14.67 4.22
N LYS A 3 4.08 -14.58 4.75
CA LYS A 3 3.28 -13.35 4.73
C LYS A 3 3.99 -12.14 5.36
N PHE A 4 4.72 -12.34 6.45
CA PHE A 4 5.45 -11.25 7.13
C PHE A 4 6.59 -10.71 6.27
N GLN A 5 7.35 -11.59 5.63
CA GLN A 5 8.42 -11.21 4.71
C GLN A 5 7.87 -10.48 3.48
N ALA A 6 6.78 -10.98 2.88
CA ALA A 6 6.14 -10.32 1.74
C ALA A 6 5.60 -8.94 2.10
N MET A 7 4.93 -8.82 3.26
CA MET A 7 4.46 -7.54 3.78
C MET A 7 5.61 -6.53 3.91
N ALA A 8 6.73 -6.94 4.52
CA ALA A 8 7.88 -6.04 4.69
C ALA A 8 8.46 -5.59 3.34
N GLN A 9 8.68 -6.52 2.41
CA GLN A 9 9.23 -6.20 1.09
C GLN A 9 8.31 -5.28 0.27
N ILE A 10 7.01 -5.59 0.24
CA ILE A 10 6.01 -4.78 -0.47
C ILE A 10 5.93 -3.38 0.15
N MET A 11 5.89 -3.26 1.48
CA MET A 11 5.84 -1.95 2.14
C MET A 11 7.10 -1.11 1.90
N ILE A 12 8.27 -1.73 1.77
CA ILE A 12 9.50 -1.04 1.36
C ILE A 12 9.35 -0.52 -0.08
N LEU A 13 8.89 -1.35 -1.00
CA LEU A 13 8.69 -0.97 -2.41
C LEU A 13 7.70 0.19 -2.57
N LEU A 14 6.62 0.17 -1.79
CA LEU A 14 5.55 1.17 -1.84
C LEU A 14 5.82 2.43 -1.03
N ASN A 15 6.89 2.46 -0.22
CA ASN A 15 7.28 3.63 0.57
C ASN A 15 8.57 4.30 0.07
N GLN A 16 8.90 4.16 -1.22
CA GLN A 16 10.16 4.67 -1.79
C GLN A 16 10.33 6.20 -1.61
N ASP A 17 9.23 6.97 -1.65
CA ASP A 17 9.24 8.43 -1.45
C ASP A 17 9.04 8.85 0.03
N GLN A 18 9.11 7.90 0.97
CA GLN A 18 8.89 8.10 2.41
C GLN A 18 7.55 8.77 2.79
N LEU A 19 6.55 8.67 1.91
CA LEU A 19 5.23 9.27 2.10
C LEU A 19 4.39 8.54 3.15
N LEU A 20 4.60 7.23 3.30
CA LEU A 20 3.85 6.38 4.23
C LEU A 20 4.51 6.44 5.61
N LYS A 21 4.18 7.48 6.38
CA LYS A 21 4.59 7.58 7.79
C LYS A 21 3.91 6.49 8.63
N PRO A 22 4.65 5.67 9.40
CA PRO A 22 4.05 4.71 10.33
C PRO A 22 2.97 5.35 11.22
N GLY A 23 1.85 4.67 11.40
CA GLY A 23 0.72 5.16 12.19
C GLY A 23 -0.23 6.13 11.46
N SER A 24 0.19 6.73 10.33
CA SER A 24 -0.70 7.55 9.49
C SER A 24 -1.84 6.72 8.90
N GLN A 25 -2.95 7.37 8.57
CA GLN A 25 -4.09 6.68 7.95
C GLN A 25 -3.74 6.12 6.56
N ALA A 26 -2.96 6.86 5.76
CA ALA A 26 -2.46 6.36 4.49
C ALA A 26 -1.63 5.08 4.67
N TYR A 27 -0.71 5.05 5.65
CA TYR A 27 0.05 3.85 5.98
C TYR A 27 -0.85 2.67 6.37
N LYS A 28 -1.85 2.89 7.23
CA LYS A 28 -2.80 1.85 7.64
C LYS A 28 -3.61 1.30 6.46
N THR A 29 -4.06 2.19 5.56
CA THR A 29 -4.80 1.82 4.35
C THR A 29 -3.94 0.97 3.41
N VAL A 30 -2.72 1.42 3.10
CA VAL A 30 -1.81 0.68 2.22
C VAL A 30 -1.44 -0.67 2.84
N ARG A 31 -1.09 -0.70 4.13
CA ARG A 31 -0.78 -1.96 4.83
C ARG A 31 -1.95 -2.94 4.81
N LYS A 32 -3.19 -2.46 4.93
CA LYS A 32 -4.39 -3.30 4.81
C LYS A 32 -4.53 -3.85 3.39
N MET A 33 -4.43 -3.00 2.37
CA MET A 33 -4.49 -3.41 0.96
C MET A 33 -3.45 -4.49 0.63
N VAL A 34 -2.22 -4.32 1.14
CA VAL A 34 -1.14 -5.30 0.95
C VAL A 34 -1.46 -6.63 1.65
N SER A 35 -1.97 -6.59 2.89
CA SER A 35 -2.41 -7.81 3.60
C SER A 35 -3.48 -8.53 2.80
N ASP A 36 -4.53 -7.82 2.39
CA ASP A 36 -5.67 -8.39 1.68
C ASP A 36 -5.21 -8.98 0.32
N THR A 37 -4.22 -8.36 -0.34
CA THR A 37 -3.61 -8.87 -1.58
C THR A 37 -2.80 -10.14 -1.35
N ILE A 38 -1.99 -10.20 -0.28
CA ILE A 38 -1.23 -11.41 0.10
C ILE A 38 -2.19 -12.54 0.47
N ASP A 39 -3.25 -12.26 1.21
CA ASP A 39 -4.24 -13.25 1.63
C ASP A 39 -4.98 -13.85 0.41
N ARG A 40 -5.21 -13.05 -0.63
CA ARG A 40 -5.87 -13.49 -1.86
C ARG A 40 -4.96 -14.27 -2.81
N LEU A 41 -3.72 -13.82 -3.01
CA LEU A 41 -2.85 -14.33 -4.07
C LEU A 41 -1.72 -15.23 -3.58
N GLY A 42 -1.44 -15.19 -2.27
CA GLY A 42 -0.22 -15.73 -1.70
C GLY A 42 0.95 -14.75 -1.73
N PRO A 43 1.99 -14.98 -0.90
CA PRO A 43 3.07 -14.02 -0.67
C PRO A 43 3.88 -13.66 -1.91
N GLU A 44 4.28 -14.65 -2.71
CA GLU A 44 5.10 -14.48 -3.91
C GLU A 44 4.34 -13.78 -5.03
N ALA A 45 3.11 -14.21 -5.31
CA ALA A 45 2.29 -13.63 -6.36
C ALA A 45 1.86 -12.19 -6.04
N ALA A 46 1.62 -11.89 -4.76
CA ALA A 46 1.36 -10.52 -4.34
C ALA A 46 2.57 -9.60 -4.57
N LEU A 47 3.79 -10.06 -4.25
CA LEU A 47 5.00 -9.30 -4.52
C LEU A 47 5.20 -9.05 -6.02
N ALA A 48 5.04 -10.09 -6.85
CA ALA A 48 5.14 -9.97 -8.29
C ALA A 48 4.11 -8.97 -8.88
N GLN A 49 2.86 -9.04 -8.41
CA GLN A 49 1.81 -8.10 -8.82
C GLN A 49 2.13 -6.65 -8.43
N VAL A 50 2.66 -6.43 -7.22
CA VAL A 50 3.06 -5.09 -6.79
C VAL A 50 4.24 -4.57 -7.61
N MET A 51 5.21 -5.42 -7.95
CA MET A 51 6.34 -5.03 -8.80
C MET A 51 5.88 -4.61 -10.20
N ASP A 52 4.99 -5.39 -10.80
CA ASP A 52 4.39 -5.09 -12.12
C ASP A 52 3.64 -3.75 -12.12
N LYS A 53 2.86 -3.48 -11.06
CA LYS A 53 2.01 -2.29 -10.94
C LYS A 53 2.66 -1.14 -10.17
N LYS A 54 3.96 -1.21 -9.89
CA LYS A 54 4.64 -0.34 -8.91
C LYS A 54 4.42 1.15 -9.18
N THR A 55 4.65 1.60 -10.40
CA THR A 55 4.55 3.02 -10.77
C THR A 55 3.14 3.56 -10.49
N HIS A 56 2.12 2.82 -10.91
CA HIS A 56 0.73 3.19 -10.70
C HIS A 56 0.37 3.23 -9.21
N LEU A 57 0.77 2.21 -8.44
CA LEU A 57 0.54 2.15 -6.99
C LEU A 57 1.21 3.32 -6.25
N LEU A 58 2.41 3.74 -6.67
CA LEU A 58 3.08 4.90 -6.08
C LEU A 58 2.32 6.22 -6.34
N GLU A 59 1.72 6.39 -7.52
CA GLU A 59 0.85 7.53 -7.82
C GLU A 59 -0.44 7.52 -6.99
N GLU A 60 -1.11 6.37 -6.86
CA GLU A 60 -2.28 6.23 -6.00
C GLU A 60 -1.94 6.55 -4.53
N ILE A 61 -0.77 6.10 -4.06
CA ILE A 61 -0.27 6.41 -2.72
C ILE A 61 -0.01 7.91 -2.54
N LYS A 62 0.54 8.60 -3.54
CA LYS A 62 0.74 10.06 -3.52
C LYS A 62 -0.59 10.78 -3.35
N ILE A 63 -1.58 10.43 -4.18
CA ILE A 63 -2.93 11.00 -4.12
C ILE A 63 -3.56 10.73 -2.75
N LEU A 64 -3.50 9.48 -2.27
CA LEU A 64 -4.00 9.09 -0.96
C LEU A 64 -3.36 9.90 0.18
N CYS A 65 -2.04 10.11 0.13
CA CYS A 65 -1.31 10.89 1.12
C CYS A 65 -1.68 12.38 1.09
N MET A 66 -1.79 12.97 -0.11
CA MET A 66 -2.23 14.36 -0.28
C MET A 66 -3.63 14.56 0.27
N TRP A 67 -4.52 13.64 -0.05
CA TRP A 67 -5.91 13.71 0.33
C TRP A 67 -6.11 13.48 1.85
N HIS A 68 -5.34 12.59 2.48
CA HIS A 68 -5.33 12.49 3.95
C HIS A 68 -4.75 13.73 4.66
N LYS A 69 -3.79 14.43 4.04
CA LYS A 69 -3.26 15.69 4.55
C LYS A 69 -4.29 16.83 4.45
N SER A 70 -5.10 16.86 3.39
CA SER A 70 -6.06 17.95 3.14
C SER A 70 -7.41 17.77 3.82
N THR A 71 -7.88 16.53 4.04
CA THR A 71 -9.27 16.28 4.45
C THR A 71 -9.49 15.80 5.88
N GLY A 72 -8.47 15.24 6.56
CA GLY A 72 -8.65 14.62 7.88
C GLY A 72 -9.67 13.44 7.96
N LYS A 73 -10.37 13.06 6.89
CA LYS A 73 -11.46 12.03 6.89
C LYS A 73 -11.68 11.37 5.53
N ARG A 74 -11.71 10.01 5.49
CA ARG A 74 -11.65 9.06 4.32
C ARG A 74 -12.41 9.44 3.03
N PRO A 75 -11.93 9.06 1.82
CA PRO A 75 -12.72 9.19 0.60
C PRO A 75 -13.51 7.90 0.42
N SER A 76 -14.80 8.06 0.16
CA SER A 76 -15.70 6.96 -0.17
C SER A 76 -15.38 6.46 -1.58
N VAL A 77 -14.33 5.64 -1.74
CA VAL A 77 -14.14 4.92 -3.01
C VAL A 77 -15.14 3.76 -3.00
N LYS A 78 -16.26 3.95 -3.69
CA LYS A 78 -17.16 2.84 -4.05
C LYS A 78 -16.46 2.04 -5.16
N LEU A 79 -16.17 0.78 -4.87
CA LEU A 79 -15.85 -0.26 -5.84
C LEU A 79 -17.12 -0.65 -6.61
#